data_AF-A0A1P8KJV2-F1
#
_entry.id   AF-A0A1P8KJV2-F1
#
_cell.length_a   1.000
_cell.length_b   1.000
_cell.length_c   1.000
_cell.angle_alpha   90.00
_cell.angle_beta   90.00
_cell.angle_gamma   90.00
#
_symmetry.space_group_name_H-M   'P 1'
#
loop_
_entity.id
_entity.type
_entity.pdbx_description
1 polymer ?
#
loop_
_entity_poly.entity_id
_entity_poly.type
_entity_poly.pdbx_seq_one_letter_code
_entity_poly.pdbx_strand_id
1 'polypeptide(L)'
;MINTPEILRNPNDKSFNLSESENYSFKEAYDLIKIEKYTYSLFAIWNAVVINIQRRIEDFGIKNLYNVIDDKKNFNDKGTNLKDRWLNVNEYKIIDYAKNLNIINHITHDIITTLYWMKSINEEKENQKIDPFEIYAIVYLLEKNLFLKDFKIDQRVNEINTENNFKRREEDRYNDLNLIPQTHQEMLLRAGIDAFNKKDKDRTTSLLDKYV
;
A
#
# COMPACT_ATOMS: atom_id res chain seq x y z
N MET A 1 5.37 32.93 10.81
CA MET A 1 4.86 33.18 9.46
C MET A 1 4.71 31.83 8.78
N ILE A 2 3.49 31.37 8.53
CA ILE A 2 3.29 30.17 7.71
C ILE A 2 3.50 30.62 6.27
N ASN A 3 4.63 30.25 5.69
CA ASN A 3 4.90 30.49 4.27
C ASN A 3 3.89 29.68 3.45
N THR A 4 3.36 30.27 2.37
CA THR A 4 2.51 29.53 1.44
C THR A 4 3.24 28.26 0.98
N PRO A 5 2.57 27.09 1.03
CA PRO A 5 3.16 25.79 0.69
C PRO A 5 3.91 25.79 -0.64
N GLU A 6 5.01 25.06 -0.72
CA GLU A 6 5.86 24.98 -1.92
C GLU A 6 5.07 24.36 -3.08
N ILE A 7 4.19 23.40 -2.79
CA ILE A 7 3.32 22.76 -3.78
C ILE A 7 2.36 23.74 -4.47
N LEU A 8 1.96 24.84 -3.81
CA LEU A 8 1.12 25.88 -4.40
C LEU A 8 1.94 26.93 -5.17
N ARG A 9 3.21 27.14 -4.78
CA ARG A 9 4.11 28.10 -5.44
C ARG A 9 4.71 27.52 -6.72
N ASN A 10 5.12 26.25 -6.68
CA ASN A 10 5.74 25.58 -7.82
C ASN A 10 5.36 24.08 -7.86
N PRO A 11 4.14 23.76 -8.34
CA PRO A 11 3.70 22.38 -8.47
C PRO A 11 4.52 21.56 -9.48
N ASN A 12 5.34 22.21 -10.31
CA ASN A 12 6.17 21.53 -11.32
C ASN A 12 7.51 21.01 -10.78
N ASP A 13 7.78 21.12 -9.48
CA ASP A 13 9.02 20.59 -8.91
C ASP A 13 9.04 19.06 -8.96
N LYS A 14 10.10 18.52 -9.58
CA LYS A 14 10.31 17.06 -9.78
C LYS A 14 10.47 16.27 -8.48
N SER A 15 10.62 16.96 -7.35
CA SER A 15 10.65 16.36 -6.01
C SER A 15 9.26 15.89 -5.57
N PHE A 16 8.19 16.42 -6.16
CA PHE A 16 6.84 15.98 -5.87
C PHE A 16 6.42 14.89 -6.87
N ASN A 17 5.84 13.82 -6.33
CA ASN A 17 5.33 12.69 -7.12
C ASN A 17 3.96 13.01 -7.76
N LEU A 18 3.90 14.12 -8.50
CA LEU A 18 2.69 14.67 -9.10
C LEU A 18 2.57 14.34 -10.59
N SER A 19 1.34 14.17 -11.09
CA SER A 19 1.06 14.14 -12.53
C SER A 19 0.67 15.52 -13.06
N GLU A 20 0.63 15.68 -14.38
CA GLU A 20 0.16 16.90 -15.04
C GLU A 20 -1.25 17.32 -14.59
N SER A 21 -2.16 16.36 -14.36
CA SER A 21 -3.51 16.64 -13.88
C SER A 21 -3.52 17.18 -12.45
N GLU A 22 -2.68 16.62 -11.58
CA GLU A 22 -2.57 17.08 -10.18
C GLU A 22 -1.92 18.47 -10.12
N ASN A 23 -0.93 18.73 -10.97
CA ASN A 23 -0.30 20.04 -11.11
C ASN A 23 -1.29 21.11 -11.56
N TYR A 24 -2.19 20.78 -12.50
CA TYR A 24 -3.26 21.67 -12.91
C TYR A 24 -4.19 22.00 -11.74
N SER A 25 -4.62 20.97 -10.99
CA SER A 25 -5.49 21.16 -9.82
C SER A 25 -4.85 22.02 -8.72
N PHE A 26 -3.53 21.89 -8.47
CA PHE A 26 -2.84 22.77 -7.52
C PHE A 26 -2.69 24.21 -8.00
N LYS A 27 -2.47 24.43 -9.31
CA LYS A 27 -2.47 25.78 -9.89
C LYS A 27 -3.84 26.43 -9.76
N GLU A 28 -4.89 25.69 -10.10
CA GLU A 28 -6.28 26.13 -9.96
C GLU A 28 -6.60 26.45 -8.49
N ALA A 29 -6.21 25.59 -7.55
CA ALA A 29 -6.39 25.84 -6.13
C ALA A 29 -5.70 27.14 -5.68
N TYR A 30 -4.48 27.41 -6.16
CA TYR A 30 -3.74 28.63 -5.84
C TYR A 30 -4.44 29.89 -6.35
N ASP A 31 -4.93 29.86 -7.59
CA ASP A 31 -5.67 30.99 -8.16
C ASP A 31 -7.02 31.21 -7.47
N LEU A 32 -7.71 30.12 -7.08
CA LEU A 32 -8.95 30.21 -6.31
C LEU A 32 -8.75 30.80 -4.91
N ILE A 33 -7.64 30.47 -4.24
CA ILE A 33 -7.27 31.07 -2.95
C ILE A 33 -7.03 32.58 -3.09
N LYS A 34 -6.40 33.04 -4.19
CA LYS A 34 -6.20 34.48 -4.45
C LYS A 34 -7.51 35.24 -4.66
N ILE A 35 -8.52 34.59 -5.23
CA ILE A 35 -9.84 35.17 -5.48
C ILE A 35 -10.77 34.96 -4.26
N GLU A 36 -10.23 34.52 -3.12
CA GLU A 36 -10.96 34.24 -1.86
C GLU A 36 -12.07 33.19 -2.00
N LYS A 37 -11.99 32.36 -3.05
CA LYS A 37 -12.90 31.25 -3.33
C LYS A 37 -12.42 29.96 -2.65
N TYR A 38 -12.37 29.99 -1.32
CA TYR A 38 -11.80 28.95 -0.48
C TYR A 38 -12.47 27.58 -0.65
N THR A 39 -13.80 27.52 -0.73
CA THR A 39 -14.55 26.28 -0.94
C THR A 39 -14.09 25.56 -2.22
N TYR A 40 -14.04 26.27 -3.34
CA TYR A 40 -13.58 25.71 -4.62
C TYR A 40 -12.12 25.28 -4.57
N SER A 41 -11.27 26.01 -3.82
CA SER A 41 -9.88 25.61 -3.65
C SER A 41 -9.75 24.26 -2.91
N LEU A 42 -10.59 24.00 -1.91
CA LEU A 42 -10.63 22.72 -1.21
C LEU A 42 -11.04 21.58 -2.14
N PHE A 43 -11.97 21.81 -3.06
CA PHE A 43 -12.32 20.83 -4.10
C PHE A 43 -11.15 20.54 -5.03
N ALA A 44 -10.44 21.56 -5.48
CA ALA A 44 -9.28 21.38 -6.36
C ALA A 44 -8.16 20.59 -5.65
N ILE A 45 -7.88 20.91 -4.39
CA ILE A 45 -6.90 20.18 -3.55
C ILE A 45 -7.36 18.73 -3.36
N TRP A 46 -8.64 18.52 -3.03
CA TRP A 46 -9.22 17.19 -2.86
C TRP A 46 -9.08 16.33 -4.11
N ASN A 47 -9.42 16.89 -5.28
CA ASN A 47 -9.30 16.17 -6.55
C ASN A 47 -7.85 15.74 -6.83
N ALA A 48 -6.87 16.60 -6.54
CA ALA A 48 -5.46 16.26 -6.67
C ALA A 48 -5.07 15.11 -5.74
N VAL A 49 -5.53 15.13 -4.48
CA VAL A 49 -5.27 14.08 -3.49
C VAL A 49 -5.87 12.74 -3.95
N VAL A 50 -7.14 12.73 -4.37
CA VAL A 50 -7.82 11.49 -4.80
C VAL A 50 -7.11 10.86 -6.01
N ILE A 51 -6.78 11.67 -7.03
CA ILE A 51 -6.06 11.17 -8.21
C ILE A 51 -4.69 10.60 -7.83
N ASN A 52 -3.97 11.26 -6.92
CA ASN A 52 -2.66 10.78 -6.45
C ASN A 52 -2.79 9.42 -5.74
N ILE A 53 -3.81 9.26 -4.89
CA ILE A 53 -4.07 7.99 -4.19
C ILE A 53 -4.47 6.89 -5.16
N GLN A 54 -5.35 7.17 -6.12
CA GLN A 54 -5.73 6.21 -7.16
C GLN A 54 -4.50 5.72 -7.92
N ARG A 55 -3.60 6.63 -8.32
CA ARG A 55 -2.32 6.28 -8.95
C ARG A 55 -1.43 5.44 -8.04
N ARG A 56 -1.35 5.77 -6.74
CA ARG A 56 -0.58 4.98 -5.76
C ARG A 56 -1.11 3.56 -5.62
N ILE A 57 -2.43 3.39 -5.65
CA ILE A 57 -3.05 2.06 -5.58
C ILE A 57 -2.79 1.27 -6.86
N GLU A 58 -2.91 1.91 -8.03
CA GLU A 58 -2.64 1.24 -9.31
C GLU A 58 -1.17 0.81 -9.43
N ASP A 59 -0.24 1.66 -9.00
CA ASP A 59 1.20 1.35 -8.97
C ASP A 59 1.55 0.22 -7.99
N PHE A 60 0.87 0.18 -6.83
CA PHE A 60 0.99 -0.93 -5.87
C PHE A 60 0.37 -2.25 -6.39
N GLY A 61 -0.43 -2.19 -7.44
CA GLY A 61 -1.02 -3.33 -8.12
C GLY A 61 -2.51 -3.54 -7.82
N ILE A 62 -3.29 -3.53 -8.89
CA ILE A 62 -4.76 -3.71 -8.87
C ILE A 62 -5.16 -5.08 -8.26
N LYS A 63 -4.31 -6.10 -8.38
CA LYS A 63 -4.57 -7.43 -7.78
C LYS A 63 -4.68 -7.36 -6.26
N ASN A 64 -3.88 -6.50 -5.61
CA ASN A 64 -3.92 -6.31 -4.16
C ASN A 64 -5.19 -5.58 -3.73
N LEU A 65 -5.66 -4.64 -4.55
CA LEU A 65 -6.90 -3.91 -4.32
C LEU A 65 -8.12 -4.83 -4.25
N TYR A 66 -8.18 -5.90 -5.05
CA TYR A 66 -9.27 -6.88 -4.98
C TYR A 66 -9.40 -7.64 -3.65
N ASN A 67 -8.35 -7.63 -2.82
CA ASN A 67 -8.41 -8.24 -1.49
C ASN A 67 -9.09 -7.32 -0.46
N VAL A 68 -9.16 -6.02 -0.75
CA VAL A 68 -9.59 -4.98 0.19
C VAL A 68 -10.91 -4.32 -0.22
N ILE A 69 -11.24 -4.32 -1.52
CA ILE A 69 -12.51 -3.79 -2.02
C ILE A 69 -13.69 -4.61 -1.48
N ASP A 70 -14.69 -3.91 -0.92
CA ASP A 70 -15.96 -4.51 -0.48
C ASP A 70 -16.77 -5.01 -1.69
N ASP A 71 -16.89 -4.17 -2.73
CA ASP A 71 -17.72 -4.41 -3.91
C ASP A 71 -16.90 -4.43 -5.20
N LYS A 72 -16.45 -5.62 -5.59
CA LYS A 72 -15.63 -5.85 -6.81
C LYS A 72 -16.31 -5.42 -8.12
N LYS A 73 -17.63 -5.23 -8.10
CA LYS A 73 -18.43 -4.81 -9.27
C LYS A 73 -18.26 -3.32 -9.60
N ASN A 74 -17.84 -2.51 -8.63
CA ASN A 74 -17.74 -1.06 -8.80
C ASN A 74 -16.43 -0.65 -9.47
N PHE A 75 -15.42 -1.54 -9.48
CA PHE A 75 -14.14 -1.28 -10.11
C PHE A 75 -14.10 -1.88 -11.53
N ASN A 76 -13.81 -1.06 -12.54
CA ASN A 76 -13.69 -1.52 -13.92
C ASN A 76 -12.23 -1.77 -14.29
N ASP A 77 -11.79 -3.03 -14.21
CA ASP A 77 -10.41 -3.46 -14.53
C ASP A 77 -10.01 -3.18 -15.99
N LYS A 78 -11.00 -3.11 -16.91
CA LYS A 78 -10.78 -2.90 -18.34
C LYS A 78 -10.81 -1.43 -18.77
N GLY A 79 -11.00 -0.50 -17.83
CA GLY A 79 -11.03 0.93 -18.15
C GLY A 79 -9.69 1.41 -18.70
N THR A 80 -9.70 2.07 -19.86
CA THR A 80 -8.49 2.62 -20.48
C THR A 80 -7.94 3.80 -19.70
N ASN A 81 -8.81 4.57 -19.05
CA ASN A 81 -8.44 5.76 -18.28
C ASN A 81 -8.64 5.54 -16.77
N LEU A 82 -7.80 6.18 -15.96
CA LEU A 82 -7.86 6.10 -14.50
C LEU A 82 -9.24 6.54 -13.98
N LYS A 83 -9.80 7.64 -14.51
CA LYS A 83 -11.15 8.10 -14.15
C LYS A 83 -12.24 7.06 -14.43
N ASP A 84 -12.11 6.31 -15.53
CA ASP A 84 -13.11 5.32 -15.94
C ASP A 84 -13.04 4.04 -15.08
N ARG A 85 -11.87 3.68 -14.55
CA ARG A 85 -11.71 2.52 -13.65
C ARG A 85 -12.34 2.76 -12.29
N TRP A 86 -12.29 4.01 -11.82
CA TRP A 86 -12.72 4.42 -10.47
C TRP A 86 -14.09 5.10 -10.42
N LEU A 87 -14.79 5.24 -11.55
CA LEU A 87 -16.03 6.05 -11.67
C LEU A 87 -17.13 5.65 -10.68
N ASN A 88 -17.32 4.35 -10.43
CA ASN A 88 -18.37 3.85 -9.53
C ASN A 88 -17.88 3.64 -8.09
N VAL A 89 -16.61 3.95 -7.80
CA VAL A 89 -16.03 3.79 -6.46
C VAL A 89 -16.15 5.11 -5.71
N ASN A 90 -16.72 5.07 -4.51
CA ASN A 90 -16.82 6.25 -3.65
C ASN A 90 -15.42 6.74 -3.26
N GLU A 91 -15.12 8.01 -3.53
CA GLU A 91 -13.84 8.68 -3.23
C GLU A 91 -13.40 8.52 -1.77
N TYR A 92 -14.35 8.55 -0.82
CA TYR A 92 -14.04 8.35 0.59
C TYR A 92 -13.52 6.92 0.86
N LYS A 93 -14.14 5.91 0.25
CA LYS A 93 -13.72 4.51 0.41
C LYS A 93 -12.32 4.27 -0.19
N ILE A 94 -11.92 5.01 -1.22
CA ILE A 94 -10.58 4.90 -1.82
C ILE A 94 -9.49 5.17 -0.78
N ILE A 95 -9.71 6.14 0.11
CA ILE A 95 -8.78 6.51 1.18
C ILE A 95 -8.67 5.41 2.23
N ASP A 96 -9.80 4.79 2.60
CA ASP A 96 -9.81 3.63 3.50
C ASP A 96 -9.11 2.42 2.87
N TYR A 97 -9.32 2.18 1.57
CA TYR A 97 -8.61 1.12 0.85
C TYR A 97 -7.10 1.36 0.82
N ALA A 98 -6.66 2.61 0.62
CA ALA A 98 -5.24 2.96 0.64
C ALA A 98 -4.59 2.76 2.03
N LYS A 99 -5.34 3.00 3.11
CA LYS A 99 -4.91 2.71 4.49
C LYS A 99 -4.81 1.21 4.73
N ASN A 100 -5.83 0.44 4.34
CA ASN A 100 -5.86 -1.01 4.51
C ASN A 100 -4.77 -1.72 3.72
N LEU A 101 -4.42 -1.21 2.53
CA LEU A 101 -3.27 -1.66 1.73
C LEU A 101 -1.92 -1.17 2.29
N ASN A 102 -1.92 -0.41 3.38
CA ASN A 102 -0.74 0.22 3.98
C ASN A 102 0.07 1.06 2.96
N ILE A 103 -0.59 1.65 1.98
CA ILE A 103 0.02 2.62 1.05
C ILE A 103 0.22 3.95 1.77
N ILE A 104 -0.76 4.30 2.61
CA ILE A 104 -0.85 5.55 3.35
C ILE A 104 -0.77 5.27 4.85
N ASN A 105 -0.08 6.14 5.60
CA ASN A 105 0.00 6.05 7.06
C ASN A 105 -1.28 6.56 7.74
N HIS A 106 -1.55 6.15 8.98
CA HIS A 106 -2.68 6.64 9.78
C HIS A 106 -2.74 8.17 9.86
N ILE A 107 -1.60 8.83 10.08
CA ILE A 107 -1.52 10.31 10.11
C ILE A 107 -2.01 10.93 8.80
N THR A 108 -1.56 10.38 7.66
CA THR A 108 -1.96 10.89 6.35
C THR A 108 -3.44 10.62 6.09
N HIS A 109 -3.98 9.48 6.53
CA HIS A 109 -5.41 9.19 6.48
C HIS A 109 -6.21 10.21 7.29
N ASP A 110 -5.80 10.52 8.52
CA ASP A 110 -6.45 11.52 9.36
C ASP A 110 -6.41 12.91 8.72
N ILE A 111 -5.27 13.32 8.13
CA ILE A 111 -5.18 14.60 7.40
C ILE A 111 -6.15 14.64 6.21
N ILE A 112 -6.22 13.57 5.41
CA ILE A 112 -7.13 13.53 4.25
C ILE A 112 -8.59 13.52 4.69
N THR A 113 -8.95 12.81 5.76
CA THR A 113 -10.31 12.83 6.28
C THR A 113 -10.69 14.22 6.82
N THR A 114 -9.77 14.94 7.45
CA THR A 114 -10.04 16.34 7.83
C THR A 114 -10.29 17.23 6.61
N LEU A 115 -9.55 17.05 5.51
CA LEU A 115 -9.79 17.74 4.25
C LEU A 115 -11.18 17.40 3.67
N TYR A 116 -11.58 16.13 3.73
CA TYR A 116 -12.91 15.68 3.28
C TYR A 116 -14.02 16.37 4.08
N TRP A 117 -13.92 16.41 5.40
CA TRP A 117 -14.90 17.08 6.25
C TRP A 117 -14.94 18.59 6.00
N MET A 118 -13.79 19.24 5.84
CA MET A 118 -13.75 20.65 5.47
C MET A 118 -14.43 20.90 4.12
N LYS A 119 -14.24 20.02 3.13
CA LYS A 119 -14.98 20.13 1.86
C LYS A 119 -16.49 19.94 2.05
N SER A 120 -16.92 18.89 2.75
CA SER A 120 -18.34 18.51 2.91
C SER A 120 -19.14 19.52 3.72
N ILE A 121 -18.58 20.06 4.81
CA ILE A 121 -19.28 21.04 5.67
C ILE A 121 -19.58 22.35 4.89
N ASN A 122 -18.74 22.67 3.90
CA ASN A 122 -18.86 23.90 3.12
C ASN A 122 -19.84 23.80 1.94
N GLU A 123 -20.26 22.60 1.53
CA GLU A 123 -21.34 22.45 0.52
C GLU A 123 -22.69 22.94 1.07
N GLU A 124 -22.92 22.83 2.38
CA GLU A 124 -24.22 23.10 3.00
C GLU A 124 -24.35 24.50 3.62
N LYS A 125 -23.22 25.19 3.90
CA LYS A 125 -23.22 26.49 4.59
C LYS A 125 -22.29 27.47 3.88
N GLU A 126 -22.86 28.35 3.05
CA GLU A 126 -22.15 29.48 2.41
C GLU A 126 -21.52 30.49 3.41
N ASN A 127 -21.66 30.30 4.73
CA ASN A 127 -21.37 31.33 5.75
C ASN A 127 -20.25 30.99 6.75
N GLN A 128 -19.53 29.87 6.64
CA GLN A 128 -18.31 29.68 7.42
C GLN A 128 -17.14 30.36 6.70
N LYS A 129 -16.61 31.43 7.30
CA LYS A 129 -15.37 32.08 6.85
C LYS A 129 -14.21 31.11 7.09
N ILE A 130 -13.86 30.33 6.08
CA ILE A 130 -12.65 29.50 6.09
C ILE A 130 -11.46 30.45 6.12
N ASP A 131 -10.55 30.24 7.06
CA ASP A 131 -9.32 31.01 7.10
C ASP A 131 -8.33 30.44 6.06
N PRO A 132 -7.76 31.25 5.15
CA PRO A 132 -6.71 30.80 4.24
C PRO A 132 -5.54 30.10 4.95
N PHE A 133 -5.25 30.45 6.22
CA PHE A 133 -4.19 29.80 6.99
C PHE A 133 -4.48 28.31 7.29
N GLU A 134 -5.75 27.94 7.48
CA GLU A 134 -6.14 26.54 7.68
C GLU A 134 -5.87 25.71 6.41
N ILE A 135 -6.21 26.27 5.24
CA ILE A 135 -5.95 25.64 3.95
C ILE A 135 -4.45 25.46 3.74
N TYR A 136 -3.65 26.49 4.01
CA TYR A 136 -2.19 26.40 3.89
C TYR A 136 -1.59 25.36 4.83
N ALA A 137 -2.08 25.25 6.07
CA ALA A 137 -1.62 24.25 7.02
C ALA A 137 -1.90 22.83 6.52
N ILE A 138 -3.10 22.56 6.02
CA ILE A 138 -3.47 21.23 5.49
C ILE A 138 -2.65 20.88 4.26
N VAL A 139 -2.51 21.81 3.32
CA VAL A 139 -1.72 21.60 2.11
C VAL A 139 -0.26 21.32 2.47
N TYR A 140 0.31 22.05 3.44
CA TYR A 140 1.67 21.79 3.92
C TYR A 140 1.82 20.39 4.55
N LEU A 141 0.85 19.97 5.35
CA LEU A 141 0.85 18.64 5.95
C LEU A 141 0.75 17.53 4.90
N LEU A 142 -0.08 17.72 3.86
CA LEU A 142 -0.20 16.79 2.73
C LEU A 142 1.07 16.75 1.89
N GLU A 143 1.71 17.90 1.66
CA GLU A 143 2.99 18.00 0.95
C GLU A 143 4.04 17.08 1.59
N LYS A 144 4.25 17.18 2.91
CA LYS A 144 5.25 16.38 3.62
C LYS A 144 4.87 14.91 3.76
N ASN A 145 3.58 14.60 3.90
CA ASN A 145 3.14 13.25 4.23
C ASN A 145 2.71 12.39 3.05
N LEU A 146 2.33 13.01 1.93
CA LEU A 146 1.84 12.34 0.73
C LEU A 146 2.77 12.63 -0.45
N PHE A 147 2.91 13.89 -0.85
CA PHE A 147 3.49 14.24 -2.15
C PHE A 147 5.01 14.11 -2.25
N LEU A 148 5.74 14.33 -1.14
CA LEU A 148 7.19 14.08 -1.08
C LEU A 148 7.56 12.60 -0.91
N LYS A 149 6.60 11.72 -0.58
CA LYS A 149 6.89 10.30 -0.38
C LYS A 149 6.84 9.55 -1.69
N ASP A 150 7.81 8.68 -1.89
CA ASP A 150 7.85 7.76 -3.02
C ASP A 150 6.66 6.80 -3.01
N PHE A 151 6.35 6.28 -4.20
CA PHE A 151 5.37 5.23 -4.36
C PHE A 151 5.88 3.95 -3.70
N LYS A 152 5.01 3.27 -2.93
CA LYS A 152 5.38 1.98 -2.35
C LYS A 152 5.36 0.94 -3.47
N ILE A 153 6.48 0.27 -3.64
CA ILE A 153 6.60 -0.85 -4.57
C ILE A 153 6.19 -2.13 -3.82
N ASP A 154 5.35 -2.96 -4.43
CA ASP A 154 5.00 -4.26 -3.86
C ASP A 154 6.21 -5.20 -3.92
N GLN A 155 6.88 -5.38 -2.78
CA GLN A 155 8.03 -6.28 -2.66
C GLN A 155 7.64 -7.75 -2.76
N ARG A 156 6.34 -8.10 -2.70
CA ARG A 156 5.87 -9.50 -2.83
C ARG A 156 6.07 -10.05 -4.23
N VAL A 157 6.20 -9.19 -5.24
CA VAL A 157 6.51 -9.61 -6.63
C VAL A 157 7.99 -9.97 -6.79
N ASN A 158 8.87 -9.48 -5.91
CA ASN A 158 10.31 -9.76 -5.96
C ASN A 158 10.74 -11.07 -5.29
N GLU A 159 9.80 -11.90 -4.81
CA GLU A 159 10.11 -13.24 -4.26
C GLU A 159 9.38 -14.35 -5.01
N ILE A 160 9.66 -14.46 -6.31
CA ILE A 160 9.83 -15.78 -6.93
C ILE A 160 11.25 -15.85 -7.50
N ASN A 161 12.25 -15.66 -6.65
CA ASN A 161 13.53 -16.33 -6.84
C ASN A 161 13.33 -17.80 -6.45
N THR A 162 12.66 -18.56 -7.31
CA THR A 162 12.63 -20.03 -7.28
C THR A 162 14.00 -20.67 -7.54
N GLU A 163 15.08 -19.88 -7.57
CA GLU A 163 16.46 -20.33 -7.69
C GLU A 163 17.27 -20.23 -6.40
N ASN A 164 16.67 -19.85 -5.26
CA ASN A 164 17.26 -20.24 -3.99
C ASN A 164 16.90 -21.70 -3.74
N ASN A 165 17.67 -22.55 -4.42
CA ASN A 165 17.97 -23.89 -3.97
C ASN A 165 18.24 -23.86 -2.46
N PHE A 166 17.22 -24.09 -1.63
CA PHE A 166 17.40 -24.68 -0.31
C PHE A 166 17.87 -26.13 -0.47
N LYS A 167 18.89 -26.36 -1.29
CA LYS A 167 19.82 -27.46 -1.07
C LYS A 167 20.62 -27.04 0.15
N ARG A 168 20.06 -27.25 1.35
CA ARG A 168 20.90 -27.46 2.54
C ARG A 168 22.01 -28.41 2.09
N ARG A 169 23.27 -28.01 2.26
CA ARG A 169 24.41 -28.89 1.93
C ARG A 169 24.18 -30.20 2.65
N GLU A 170 24.44 -31.33 2.01
CA GLU A 170 24.31 -32.64 2.68
C GLU A 170 25.13 -32.66 3.98
N GLU A 171 26.26 -31.95 4.00
CA GLU A 171 27.12 -31.73 5.17
C GLU A 171 26.38 -31.09 6.35
N ASP A 172 25.48 -30.13 6.11
CA ASP A 172 24.69 -29.49 7.17
C ASP A 172 23.62 -30.45 7.72
N ARG A 173 23.13 -31.39 6.90
CA ARG A 173 22.22 -32.46 7.33
C ARG A 173 22.92 -33.50 8.22
N TYR A 174 24.18 -33.82 7.94
CA TYR A 174 24.97 -34.76 8.75
C TYR A 174 25.41 -34.16 10.09
N ASN A 175 25.68 -32.85 10.15
CA ASN A 175 26.09 -32.19 11.38
C ASN A 175 24.96 -32.10 12.43
N ASP A 176 23.71 -31.87 12.01
CA ASP A 176 22.56 -31.83 12.93
C ASP A 176 22.28 -33.18 13.60
N LEU A 177 22.51 -34.29 12.90
CA LEU A 177 22.29 -35.65 13.41
C LEU A 177 23.35 -36.09 14.42
N ASN A 178 24.58 -35.56 14.34
CA ASN A 178 25.69 -35.90 15.22
C ASN A 178 25.80 -35.00 16.46
N LEU A 179 25.00 -33.93 16.55
CA LEU A 179 24.91 -33.08 17.73
C LEU A 179 24.15 -33.81 18.85
N ILE A 180 24.67 -33.74 20.08
CA ILE A 180 24.02 -34.29 21.28
C ILE A 180 22.72 -33.49 21.51
N PRO A 181 21.55 -34.15 21.61
CA PRO A 181 20.28 -33.45 21.81
C PRO A 181 20.32 -32.67 23.13
N GLN A 182 20.01 -31.38 23.07
CA GLN A 182 20.05 -30.51 24.26
C GLN A 182 18.77 -30.62 25.09
N THR A 183 17.69 -31.18 24.52
CA THR A 183 16.38 -31.27 25.18
C THR A 183 15.77 -32.67 25.06
N HIS A 184 14.95 -33.04 26.04
CA HIS A 184 14.25 -34.33 26.08
C HIS A 184 13.26 -34.51 24.92
N GLN A 185 12.61 -33.43 24.47
CA GLN A 185 11.69 -33.46 23.33
C GLN A 185 12.43 -33.80 22.03
N GLU A 186 13.61 -33.24 21.82
CA GLU A 186 14.44 -33.53 20.66
C GLU A 186 14.93 -34.98 20.65
N MET A 187 15.27 -35.52 21.82
CA MET A 187 15.65 -36.94 21.98
C MET A 187 14.50 -37.89 21.58
N LEU A 188 13.26 -37.60 22.02
CA LEU A 188 12.09 -38.40 21.66
C LEU A 188 11.78 -38.36 20.16
N LEU A 189 11.88 -37.19 19.54
CA LEU A 189 11.66 -37.02 18.10
C LEU A 189 12.70 -37.80 17.28
N ARG A 190 13.99 -37.74 17.67
CA ARG A 190 15.05 -38.52 17.00
C ARG A 190 14.85 -40.03 17.15
N ALA A 191 14.53 -40.50 18.35
CA ALA A 191 14.24 -41.92 18.59
C ALA A 191 13.04 -42.42 17.75
N GLY A 192 12.03 -41.58 17.57
CA GLY A 192 10.88 -41.86 16.69
C GLY A 192 11.29 -41.98 15.22
N ILE A 193 12.14 -41.07 14.73
CA ILE A 193 12.64 -41.06 13.35
C ILE A 193 13.53 -42.29 13.08
N ASP A 194 14.43 -42.65 14.00
CA ASP A 194 15.28 -43.84 13.87
C ASP A 194 14.48 -45.14 13.83
N ALA A 195 13.43 -45.24 14.65
CA ALA A 195 12.51 -46.38 14.63
C ALA A 195 11.72 -46.47 13.31
N PHE A 196 11.40 -45.33 12.70
CA PHE A 196 10.71 -45.28 11.41
C PHE A 196 11.64 -45.71 10.27
N ASN A 197 12.87 -45.19 10.23
CA ASN A 197 13.87 -45.54 9.22
C ASN A 197 14.29 -47.03 9.29
N LYS A 198 14.33 -47.63 10.48
CA LYS A 198 14.56 -49.08 10.63
C LYS A 198 13.43 -49.91 10.03
N LYS A 199 12.16 -49.51 10.24
CA LYS A 199 11.01 -50.21 9.67
C LYS A 199 10.99 -50.19 8.14
N ASP A 200 11.44 -49.11 7.51
CA ASP A 200 11.52 -49.03 6.05
C ASP A 200 12.67 -49.86 5.46
N LYS A 201 13.79 -49.99 6.18
CA LYS A 201 14.88 -50.91 5.79
C LYS A 201 14.47 -52.39 5.89
N ASP A 202 13.74 -52.76 6.94
CA ASP A 202 13.26 -54.15 7.10
C ASP A 202 12.18 -54.52 6.07
N ARG A 203 11.41 -53.55 5.56
CA ARG A 203 10.44 -53.78 4.48
C ARG A 203 11.08 -54.02 3.13
N THR A 204 12.20 -53.35 2.83
CA THR A 204 12.86 -53.43 1.51
C THR A 204 13.67 -54.72 1.32
N THR A 205 14.23 -55.31 2.38
CA THR A 205 14.92 -56.61 2.31
C THR A 205 13.96 -57.79 2.11
N SER A 206 12.75 -57.73 2.66
CA SER A 206 11.76 -58.84 2.58
C SER A 206 11.10 -59.03 1.21
N LEU A 207 11.16 -58.04 0.32
CA LEU A 207 10.54 -58.09 -1.01
C LEU A 207 11.47 -58.67 -2.09
N LEU A 208 12.79 -58.58 -1.91
CA LEU A 208 13.77 -59.08 -2.88
C LEU A 208 14.00 -60.60 -2.76
N ASP A 209 13.81 -61.18 -1.56
CA ASP A 209 14.01 -62.63 -1.33
C ASP A 209 12.82 -63.51 -1.74
N LYS A 210 11.74 -62.93 -2.30
CA LYS A 210 10.58 -63.70 -2.80
C LYS A 210 10.62 -64.00 -4.30
N TYR A 211 11.64 -63.54 -5.02
CA TYR A 211 11.79 -63.72 -6.47
C TYR A 211 13.21 -64.12 -6.88
N VAL A 212 13.77 -65.15 -6.23
CA VAL A 212 14.86 -65.97 -6.78
C VAL A 212 14.48 -67.44 -6.65
#